data_AF-A0A554KMN5-F1
#
_entry.id   AF-A0A554KMN5-F1
#
_cell.length_a   1.000
_cell.length_b   1.000
_cell.length_c   1.000
_cell.angle_alpha   90.00
_cell.angle_beta   90.00
_cell.angle_gamma   90.00
#
_symmetry.space_group_name_H-M   'P 1'
#
loop_
_entity.id
_entity.type
_entity.pdbx_description
1 polymer ?
#
loop_
_entity_poly.entity_id
_entity_poly.type
_entity_poly.pdbx_seq_one_letter_code
_entity_poly.pdbx_strand_id
1 'polypeptide(L)'
;MSENTSGAQKVRDNCLSNAEGLLSVAERELGKNVDNVCFHLALLAMEEIGKAIMVSISLTVSIGNKELGNFRDDFGDHEKKLFWALWGASTKSNGFTKEEIEQAREMSKTLHERRLLYLYTDPSGAVDGRSEIREGEAKNLVELTRARLELEKMKKMVDEFDEEDVKTLTWFYSAIRDEDKAKSIFSGTSMKKFQELGNGKDWMKWLKEAFDKNDEQMRELTQKELTRQRPEGSDAEIPKYKMKIRIQSQSHSIRNNAFNKWNAGIKDIKLYKSDRKETKHYAKSEMIMELTVSKALQSVHLWEYGFFMAKTFVNALNVATGGLFWWYIPKNIEKFYDEIIDLEVDKTGNTKLMVVPEKRLALGWDEMKLVLDENQMGRVLAVYPFFMREGKKLKTFLEAYAIALSVFCKIDIHFRAEATAFYEFFKTLKAAFLIFGDWNGKGDFKEAALKRFKEIGEFKELDEVMQMGIDLDPVSGKVPNITLTEVAGIKLYCDIYMQLQAKNYMEQLAATEKEKEN
;
A
#
# COMPACT_ATOMS: atom_id res chain seq x y z
N MET A 1 -10.79 40.15 25.42
CA MET A 1 -11.60 38.91 25.54
C MET A 1 -13.08 39.15 25.19
N SER A 2 -13.77 40.17 25.71
CA SER A 2 -15.20 40.40 25.44
C SER A 2 -15.57 40.62 23.96
N GLU A 3 -14.74 41.31 23.17
CA GLU A 3 -15.01 41.54 21.74
C GLU A 3 -14.88 40.28 20.87
N ASN A 4 -13.88 39.42 21.11
CA ASN A 4 -13.70 38.18 20.36
C ASN A 4 -14.81 37.16 20.65
N THR A 5 -15.26 37.06 21.91
CA THR A 5 -16.38 36.22 22.31
C THR A 5 -17.69 36.72 21.69
N SER A 6 -17.90 38.04 21.66
CA SER A 6 -19.07 38.67 21.02
C SER A 6 -19.13 38.41 19.50
N GLY A 7 -17.98 38.49 18.81
CA GLY A 7 -17.88 38.25 17.37
C GLY A 7 -18.20 36.81 16.97
N ALA A 8 -17.64 35.81 17.67
CA ALA A 8 -17.87 34.41 17.33
C ALA A 8 -19.25 33.92 17.80
N GLN A 9 -19.81 34.44 18.89
CA GLN A 9 -21.21 34.22 19.26
C GLN A 9 -22.14 34.69 18.15
N LYS A 10 -21.90 35.89 17.61
CA LYS A 10 -22.67 36.41 16.47
C LYS A 10 -22.54 35.52 15.23
N VAL A 11 -21.35 34.99 14.93
CA VAL A 11 -21.16 34.04 13.82
C VAL A 11 -21.92 32.74 14.05
N ARG A 12 -21.85 32.18 15.25
CA ARG A 12 -22.60 30.97 15.63
C ARG A 12 -24.10 31.18 15.45
N ASP A 13 -24.62 32.28 15.99
CA ASP A 13 -26.06 32.61 15.93
C ASP A 13 -26.51 32.84 14.48
N ASN A 14 -25.67 33.47 13.65
CA ASN A 14 -25.93 33.60 12.21
C ASN A 14 -25.96 32.23 11.51
N CYS A 15 -25.05 31.31 11.85
CA CYS A 15 -25.06 29.96 11.26
C CYS A 15 -26.36 29.22 11.62
N LEU A 16 -26.79 29.26 12.89
CA LEU A 16 -28.03 28.62 13.32
C LEU A 16 -29.28 29.29 12.72
N SER A 17 -29.27 30.61 12.57
CA SER A 17 -30.33 31.36 11.89
C SER A 17 -30.42 31.01 10.40
N ASN A 18 -29.28 30.90 9.72
CA ASN A 18 -29.21 30.45 8.33
C ASN A 18 -29.74 29.01 8.18
N ALA A 19 -29.32 28.10 9.08
CA ALA A 19 -29.81 26.73 9.10
C ALA A 19 -31.33 26.67 9.28
N GLU A 20 -31.88 27.49 10.18
CA GLU A 20 -33.33 27.61 10.39
C GLU A 20 -34.07 28.08 9.13
N GLY A 21 -33.56 29.11 8.47
CA GLY A 21 -34.15 29.66 7.25
C GLY A 21 -34.16 28.64 6.10
N LEU A 22 -33.03 27.98 5.87
CA LEU A 22 -32.89 26.92 4.86
C LEU A 22 -33.85 25.75 5.12
N LEU A 23 -33.90 25.28 6.38
CA LEU A 23 -34.70 24.13 6.76
C LEU A 23 -36.21 24.43 6.72
N SER A 24 -36.62 25.64 7.10
CA SER A 24 -38.02 26.07 7.01
C SER A 24 -38.53 26.10 5.57
N VAL A 25 -37.67 26.47 4.61
CA VAL A 25 -38.01 26.39 3.18
C VAL A 25 -38.09 24.92 2.75
N ALA A 26 -37.14 24.08 3.14
CA ALA A 26 -37.15 22.66 2.81
C ALA A 26 -38.43 21.95 3.29
N GLU A 27 -38.86 22.20 4.53
CA GLU A 27 -40.09 21.64 5.10
C GLU A 27 -41.35 22.10 4.37
N ARG A 28 -41.41 23.39 4.00
CA ARG A 28 -42.58 23.95 3.30
C ARG A 28 -42.75 23.39 1.90
N GLU A 29 -41.65 23.10 1.21
CA GLU A 29 -41.67 22.63 -0.19
C GLU A 29 -41.61 21.09 -0.34
N LEU A 30 -41.38 20.36 0.76
CA LEU A 30 -41.31 18.90 0.76
C LEU A 30 -42.59 18.27 0.18
N GLY A 31 -42.44 17.31 -0.73
CA GLY A 31 -43.56 16.63 -1.38
C GLY A 31 -44.22 17.40 -2.53
N LYS A 32 -43.72 18.60 -2.90
CA LYS A 32 -44.20 19.38 -4.04
C LYS A 32 -43.40 19.15 -5.32
N ASN A 33 -42.89 17.93 -5.51
CA ASN A 33 -42.06 17.54 -6.66
C ASN A 33 -40.74 18.34 -6.79
N VAL A 34 -40.18 18.74 -5.65
CA VAL A 34 -38.87 19.44 -5.55
C VAL A 34 -38.00 18.85 -4.44
N ASP A 35 -38.17 17.56 -4.16
CA ASP A 35 -37.53 16.87 -3.03
C ASP A 35 -36.00 16.88 -3.13
N ASN A 36 -35.43 16.90 -4.33
CA ASN A 36 -33.99 17.10 -4.54
C ASN A 36 -33.51 18.46 -4.01
N VAL A 37 -34.30 19.53 -4.20
CA VAL A 37 -34.00 20.87 -3.67
C VAL A 37 -34.14 20.86 -2.16
N CYS A 38 -35.19 20.24 -1.62
CA CYS A 38 -35.38 20.10 -0.18
C CYS A 38 -34.21 19.35 0.48
N PHE A 39 -33.71 18.28 -0.17
CA PHE A 39 -32.52 17.56 0.28
C PHE A 39 -31.31 18.47 0.37
N HIS A 40 -31.03 19.27 -0.67
CA HIS A 40 -29.90 20.20 -0.66
C HIS A 40 -30.04 21.29 0.41
N LEU A 41 -31.23 21.86 0.59
CA LEU A 41 -31.49 22.86 1.62
C LEU A 41 -31.29 22.28 3.02
N ALA A 42 -31.80 21.07 3.27
CA ALA A 42 -31.62 20.37 4.55
C ALA A 42 -30.15 20.02 4.80
N LEU A 43 -29.40 19.67 3.76
CA LEU A 43 -27.98 19.37 3.88
C LEU A 43 -27.14 20.64 4.12
N LEU A 44 -27.45 21.74 3.44
CA LEU A 44 -26.81 23.04 3.69
C LEU A 44 -27.11 23.54 5.11
N ALA A 45 -28.33 23.35 5.61
CA ALA A 45 -28.67 23.62 7.00
C ALA A 45 -27.83 22.77 7.96
N MET A 46 -27.63 21.48 7.65
CA MET A 46 -26.75 20.60 8.41
C MET A 46 -25.30 21.09 8.42
N GLU A 47 -24.79 21.57 7.28
CA GLU A 47 -23.45 22.16 7.20
C GLU A 47 -23.30 23.42 8.06
N GLU A 48 -24.31 24.29 8.08
CA GLU A 48 -24.30 25.50 8.93
C GLU A 48 -24.37 25.13 10.42
N ILE A 49 -25.10 24.07 10.81
CA ILE A 49 -25.06 23.52 12.18
C ILE A 49 -23.65 23.04 12.53
N GLY A 50 -23.02 22.25 11.65
CA GLY A 50 -21.64 21.79 11.84
C GLY A 50 -20.64 22.93 11.96
N LYS A 51 -20.80 23.97 11.12
CA LYS A 51 -20.01 25.19 11.16
C LYS A 51 -20.20 25.95 12.48
N ALA A 52 -21.42 26.02 13.01
CA ALA A 52 -21.69 26.63 14.31
C ALA A 52 -20.92 25.93 15.45
N ILE A 53 -20.87 24.58 15.40
CA ILE A 53 -20.08 23.76 16.35
C ILE A 53 -18.58 24.04 16.18
N MET A 54 -18.07 24.05 14.94
CA MET A 54 -16.67 24.35 14.65
C MET A 54 -16.25 25.76 15.06
N VAL A 55 -17.11 26.77 14.87
CA VAL A 55 -16.87 28.15 15.32
C VAL A 55 -16.79 28.22 16.84
N SER A 56 -17.65 27.47 17.53
CA SER A 56 -17.60 27.39 19.00
C SER A 56 -16.25 26.83 19.46
N ILE A 57 -15.78 25.75 18.83
CA ILE A 57 -14.46 25.14 19.10
C ILE A 57 -13.33 26.13 18.76
N SER A 58 -13.38 26.78 17.60
CA SER A 58 -12.35 27.72 17.13
C SER A 58 -12.24 28.97 18.02
N LEU A 59 -13.35 29.47 18.58
CA LEU A 59 -13.32 30.55 19.56
C LEU A 59 -12.60 30.10 20.83
N THR A 60 -12.94 28.92 21.36
CA THR A 60 -12.27 28.36 22.53
C THR A 60 -10.76 28.23 22.28
N VAL A 61 -10.36 27.82 21.06
CA VAL A 61 -8.95 27.75 20.64
C VAL A 61 -8.26 29.12 20.66
N SER A 62 -8.94 30.15 20.16
CA SER A 62 -8.40 31.52 20.05
C SER A 62 -8.25 32.22 21.40
N ILE A 63 -9.13 31.91 22.37
CA ILE A 63 -9.06 32.43 23.75
C ILE A 63 -7.84 31.84 24.49
N GLY A 64 -7.40 30.64 24.12
CA GLY A 64 -6.21 29.96 24.66
C GLY A 64 -4.85 30.45 24.14
N ASN A 65 -4.77 31.62 23.49
CA ASN A 65 -3.53 32.28 23.06
C ASN A 65 -2.57 31.43 22.20
N LYS A 66 -3.13 30.67 21.25
CA LYS A 66 -2.35 29.99 20.20
C LYS A 66 -2.73 30.49 18.82
N GLU A 67 -1.75 30.51 17.91
CA GLU A 67 -2.01 30.71 16.50
C GLU A 67 -3.08 29.71 16.03
N LEU A 68 -4.13 30.25 15.42
CA LEU A 68 -5.12 29.48 14.67
C LEU A 68 -4.40 28.74 13.54
N GLY A 69 -3.84 27.57 13.81
CA GLY A 69 -3.44 26.66 12.74
C GLY A 69 -4.66 26.47 11.83
N ASN A 70 -4.50 26.73 10.52
CA ASN A 70 -5.46 26.78 9.39
C ASN A 70 -6.93 26.30 9.57
N PHE A 71 -7.62 26.65 10.66
CA PHE A 71 -9.05 26.36 10.87
C PHE A 71 -9.94 27.11 9.88
N ARG A 72 -9.40 28.17 9.26
CA ARG A 72 -10.04 28.89 8.15
C ARG A 72 -10.20 28.03 6.90
N ASP A 73 -9.22 27.18 6.59
CA ASP A 73 -9.29 26.28 5.42
C ASP A 73 -10.34 25.18 5.65
N ASP A 74 -10.55 24.79 6.90
CA ASP A 74 -11.49 23.74 7.30
C ASP A 74 -12.97 24.11 7.16
N PHE A 75 -13.34 25.40 7.15
CA PHE A 75 -14.74 25.82 6.95
C PHE A 75 -15.25 25.58 5.53
N GLY A 76 -14.33 25.39 4.56
CA GLY A 76 -14.65 25.00 3.19
C GLY A 76 -14.96 23.51 3.03
N ASP A 77 -14.59 22.67 4.01
CA ASP A 77 -14.77 21.22 3.95
C ASP A 77 -16.22 20.84 4.30
N HIS A 78 -16.98 20.43 3.28
CA HIS A 78 -18.38 20.05 3.41
C HIS A 78 -18.57 18.78 4.25
N GLU A 79 -17.78 17.74 4.01
CA GLU A 79 -17.85 16.48 4.76
C GLU A 79 -17.55 16.71 6.24
N LYS A 80 -16.57 17.56 6.55
CA LYS A 80 -16.21 17.91 7.92
C LYS A 80 -17.35 18.59 8.66
N LYS A 81 -18.03 19.55 8.02
CA LYS A 81 -19.21 20.22 8.61
C LYS A 81 -20.33 19.20 8.87
N LEU A 82 -20.60 18.30 7.94
CA LEU A 82 -21.61 17.24 8.12
C LEU A 82 -21.27 16.30 9.28
N PHE A 83 -20.01 15.87 9.38
CA PHE A 83 -19.54 15.05 10.48
C PHE A 83 -19.78 15.72 11.82
N TRP A 84 -19.47 17.01 11.93
CA TRP A 84 -19.69 17.77 13.15
C TRP A 84 -21.17 17.93 13.51
N ALA A 85 -22.04 18.12 12.53
CA ALA A 85 -23.47 18.19 12.80
C ALA A 85 -24.04 16.84 13.28
N LEU A 86 -23.52 15.72 12.75
CA LEU A 86 -23.95 14.37 13.12
C LEU A 86 -23.35 13.89 14.45
N TRP A 87 -22.09 14.21 14.73
CA TRP A 87 -21.37 13.67 15.88
C TRP A 87 -21.08 14.68 16.98
N GLY A 88 -20.95 15.98 16.65
CA GLY A 88 -20.47 17.00 17.58
C GLY A 88 -21.31 17.14 18.86
N ALA A 89 -22.60 16.83 18.80
CA ALA A 89 -23.46 16.80 19.99
C ALA A 89 -23.15 15.63 20.95
N SER A 90 -22.65 14.50 20.43
CA SER A 90 -22.33 13.30 21.20
C SER A 90 -21.01 13.39 21.96
N THR A 91 -20.19 14.42 21.70
CA THR A 91 -18.96 14.68 22.48
C THR A 91 -19.22 14.95 23.96
N LYS A 92 -20.44 15.37 24.30
CA LYS A 92 -20.89 15.71 25.65
C LYS A 92 -21.80 14.67 26.29
N SER A 93 -22.21 13.63 25.56
CA SER A 93 -23.01 12.54 26.12
C SER A 93 -22.12 11.48 26.79
N ASN A 94 -22.64 10.86 27.86
CA ASN A 94 -22.01 9.70 28.50
C ASN A 94 -22.12 8.49 27.58
N GLY A 95 -21.16 8.35 26.67
CA GLY A 95 -21.03 7.20 25.78
C GLY A 95 -21.28 7.55 24.31
N PHE A 96 -20.36 7.08 23.48
CA PHE A 96 -20.56 6.82 22.06
C PHE A 96 -19.78 5.55 21.70
N THR A 97 -20.27 4.76 20.75
CA THR A 97 -19.57 3.55 20.31
C THR A 97 -18.61 3.86 19.15
N LYS A 98 -17.68 2.95 18.87
CA LYS A 98 -16.84 3.02 17.67
C LYS A 98 -17.72 3.04 16.42
N GLU A 99 -18.75 2.20 16.43
CA GLU A 99 -19.72 2.05 15.35
C GLU A 99 -20.45 3.36 15.09
N GLU A 100 -20.80 4.13 16.13
CA GLU A 100 -21.46 5.44 15.97
C GLU A 100 -20.55 6.51 15.33
N ILE A 101 -19.24 6.51 15.66
CA ILE A 101 -18.28 7.42 15.03
C ILE A 101 -18.06 7.02 13.56
N GLU A 102 -17.86 5.73 13.30
CA GLU A 102 -17.67 5.21 11.94
C GLU A 102 -18.93 5.45 11.09
N GLN A 103 -20.12 5.23 11.65
CA GLN A 103 -21.39 5.58 11.02
C GLN A 103 -21.50 7.07 10.73
N ALA A 104 -21.12 7.95 11.67
CA ALA A 104 -21.15 9.39 11.41
C ALA A 104 -20.18 9.80 10.28
N ARG A 105 -18.99 9.18 10.20
CA ARG A 105 -18.03 9.42 9.10
C ARG A 105 -18.57 8.91 7.76
N GLU A 106 -19.04 7.68 7.71
CA GLU A 106 -19.57 7.06 6.50
C GLU A 106 -20.83 7.79 6.00
N MET A 107 -21.71 8.19 6.91
CA MET A 107 -22.90 8.97 6.61
C MET A 107 -22.53 10.36 6.08
N SER A 108 -21.53 11.03 6.65
CA SER A 108 -21.08 12.35 6.16
C SER A 108 -20.56 12.28 4.73
N LYS A 109 -19.74 11.27 4.43
CA LYS A 109 -19.23 11.00 3.08
C LYS A 109 -20.37 10.67 2.11
N THR A 110 -21.26 9.76 2.50
CA THR A 110 -22.41 9.35 1.67
C THR A 110 -23.33 10.53 1.36
N LEU A 111 -23.65 11.37 2.36
CA LEU A 111 -24.48 12.55 2.15
C LEU A 111 -23.82 13.57 1.22
N HIS A 112 -22.50 13.75 1.32
CA HIS A 112 -21.76 14.63 0.42
C HIS A 112 -21.74 14.09 -1.02
N GLU A 113 -21.49 12.80 -1.22
CA GLU A 113 -21.52 12.16 -2.54
C GLU A 113 -22.91 12.27 -3.17
N ARG A 114 -23.97 12.01 -2.40
CA ARG A 114 -25.36 12.17 -2.86
C ARG A 114 -25.71 13.62 -3.20
N ARG A 115 -25.17 14.58 -2.46
CA ARG A 115 -25.32 16.01 -2.81
C ARG A 115 -24.79 16.29 -4.21
N LEU A 116 -23.62 15.76 -4.57
CA LEU A 116 -23.04 15.97 -5.90
C LEU A 116 -23.90 15.30 -6.98
N LEU A 117 -24.38 14.08 -6.71
CA LEU A 117 -25.24 13.32 -7.62
C LEU A 117 -26.58 14.01 -7.90
N TYR A 118 -27.25 14.54 -6.87
CA TYR A 118 -28.58 15.15 -7.04
C TYR A 118 -28.52 16.60 -7.56
N LEU A 119 -27.36 17.26 -7.43
CA LEU A 119 -27.20 18.67 -7.79
C LEU A 119 -26.75 18.86 -9.24
N TYR A 120 -25.84 18.02 -9.73
CA TYR A 120 -25.23 18.19 -11.03
C TYR A 120 -25.78 17.19 -12.03
N THR A 121 -26.14 17.68 -13.22
CA THR A 121 -26.39 16.81 -14.37
C THR A 121 -25.05 16.37 -14.94
N ASP A 122 -24.83 15.06 -15.06
CA ASP A 122 -23.63 14.51 -15.66
C ASP A 122 -23.64 14.76 -17.18
N PRO A 123 -22.66 15.49 -17.75
CA PRO A 123 -22.60 15.71 -19.20
C PRO A 123 -22.35 14.42 -20.00
N SER A 124 -21.90 13.34 -19.36
CA SER A 124 -21.64 12.03 -19.97
C SER A 124 -22.81 11.04 -19.85
N GLY A 125 -23.85 11.37 -19.06
CA GLY A 125 -25.01 10.51 -18.84
C GLY A 125 -26.35 11.25 -19.01
N ALA A 126 -27.31 10.65 -19.69
CA ALA A 126 -28.64 11.24 -19.92
C ALA A 126 -29.58 11.18 -18.69
N VAL A 127 -29.04 10.96 -17.48
CA VAL A 127 -29.84 10.75 -16.27
C VAL A 127 -30.05 12.08 -15.55
N ASP A 128 -31.31 12.43 -15.30
CA ASP A 128 -31.65 13.58 -14.48
C ASP A 128 -31.34 13.26 -13.02
N GLY A 129 -30.36 13.92 -12.40
CA GLY A 129 -30.02 13.71 -10.97
C GLY A 129 -31.21 13.90 -10.03
N ARG A 130 -32.28 14.58 -10.47
CA ARG A 130 -33.56 14.70 -9.75
C ARG A 130 -34.32 13.38 -9.62
N SER A 131 -34.20 12.46 -10.58
CA SER A 131 -34.88 11.16 -10.52
C SER A 131 -34.15 10.12 -9.67
N GLU A 132 -32.93 10.42 -9.22
CA GLU A 132 -32.11 9.51 -8.40
C GLU A 132 -32.43 9.61 -6.90
N ILE A 133 -33.12 10.67 -6.45
CA ILE A 133 -33.50 10.78 -5.05
C ILE A 133 -34.53 9.71 -4.69
N ARG A 134 -34.21 8.93 -3.65
CA ARG A 134 -35.10 7.84 -3.22
C ARG A 134 -36.32 8.40 -2.50
N GLU A 135 -37.44 7.70 -2.61
CA GLU A 135 -38.67 8.04 -1.91
C GLU A 135 -38.41 8.17 -0.40
N GLY A 136 -38.84 9.29 0.18
CA GLY A 136 -38.68 9.58 1.61
C GLY A 136 -37.28 10.04 2.05
N GLU A 137 -36.27 10.04 1.17
CA GLU A 137 -34.91 10.40 1.54
C GLU A 137 -34.78 11.88 1.97
N ALA A 138 -35.34 12.80 1.19
CA ALA A 138 -35.38 14.22 1.54
C ALA A 138 -36.09 14.46 2.87
N LYS A 139 -37.20 13.76 3.10
CA LYS A 139 -37.98 13.85 4.35
C LYS A 139 -37.14 13.42 5.55
N ASN A 140 -36.48 12.27 5.47
CA ASN A 140 -35.65 11.75 6.54
C ASN A 140 -34.50 12.71 6.88
N LEU A 141 -33.86 13.29 5.86
CA LEU A 141 -32.80 14.27 6.07
C LEU A 141 -33.32 15.55 6.72
N VAL A 142 -34.47 16.08 6.27
CA VAL A 142 -35.12 17.25 6.86
C VAL A 142 -35.42 17.02 8.35
N GLU A 143 -36.04 15.89 8.69
CA GLU A 143 -36.37 15.53 10.09
C GLU A 143 -35.12 15.39 10.96
N LEU A 144 -34.07 14.74 10.44
CA LEU A 144 -32.79 14.62 11.13
C LEU A 144 -32.14 16.00 11.35
N THR A 145 -32.07 16.84 10.32
CA THR A 145 -31.50 18.19 10.43
C THR A 145 -32.27 19.04 11.43
N ARG A 146 -33.61 18.93 11.47
CA ARG A 146 -34.45 19.62 12.46
C ARG A 146 -34.10 19.22 13.88
N ALA A 147 -34.02 17.91 14.13
CA ALA A 147 -33.61 17.40 15.44
C ALA A 147 -32.22 17.91 15.86
N ARG A 148 -31.26 17.94 14.92
CA ARG A 148 -29.90 18.46 15.17
C ARG A 148 -29.87 19.96 15.44
N LEU A 149 -30.67 20.74 14.72
CA LEU A 149 -30.75 22.19 14.89
C LEU A 149 -31.28 22.55 16.28
N GLU A 150 -32.36 21.90 16.71
CA GLU A 150 -32.94 22.13 18.04
C GLU A 150 -31.99 21.72 19.16
N LEU A 151 -31.30 20.58 19.02
CA LEU A 151 -30.25 20.16 19.97
C LEU A 151 -29.12 21.18 20.07
N GLU A 152 -28.72 21.82 18.98
CA GLU A 152 -27.63 22.80 18.98
C GLU A 152 -28.08 24.16 19.55
N LYS A 153 -29.31 24.59 19.28
CA LYS A 153 -29.87 25.82 19.87
C LYS A 153 -29.97 25.77 21.39
N MET A 154 -30.20 24.59 21.97
CA MET A 154 -30.27 24.40 23.42
C MET A 154 -28.92 24.59 24.13
N LYS A 155 -27.80 24.63 23.40
CA LYS A 155 -26.46 24.75 23.98
C LYS A 155 -26.02 26.21 24.14
N LYS A 156 -25.39 26.52 25.26
CA LYS A 156 -24.66 27.78 25.48
C LYS A 156 -23.22 27.67 24.97
N MET A 157 -22.67 28.76 24.43
CA MET A 157 -21.38 28.78 23.75
C MET A 157 -20.15 28.72 24.68
N VAL A 158 -20.25 29.16 25.96
CA VAL A 158 -19.05 29.63 26.70
C VAL A 158 -18.63 28.82 27.94
N ASP A 159 -19.37 27.83 28.45
CA ASP A 159 -19.05 27.34 29.81
C ASP A 159 -18.09 26.12 29.94
N GLU A 160 -17.57 25.48 28.88
CA GLU A 160 -17.22 24.05 29.03
C GLU A 160 -15.87 23.52 28.49
N PHE A 161 -14.98 24.35 27.93
CA PHE A 161 -13.68 23.88 27.46
C PHE A 161 -12.54 24.78 27.95
N ASP A 162 -11.60 24.19 28.67
CA ASP A 162 -10.37 24.86 29.08
C ASP A 162 -9.29 24.79 27.98
N GLU A 163 -8.14 25.42 28.23
CA GLU A 163 -7.02 25.46 27.28
C GLU A 163 -6.44 24.07 26.96
N GLU A 164 -6.55 23.12 27.88
CA GLU A 164 -6.06 21.75 27.71
C GLU A 164 -7.00 20.94 26.81
N ASP A 165 -8.30 21.16 26.94
CA ASP A 165 -9.34 20.53 26.13
C ASP A 165 -9.22 20.91 24.66
N VAL A 166 -8.99 22.20 24.42
CA VAL A 166 -8.71 22.76 23.10
C VAL A 166 -7.54 22.05 22.42
N LYS A 167 -6.42 21.90 23.14
CA LYS A 167 -5.20 21.25 22.61
C LYS A 167 -5.47 19.79 22.30
N THR A 168 -6.23 19.14 23.17
CA THR A 168 -6.62 17.73 23.06
C THR A 168 -7.51 17.49 21.84
N LEU A 169 -8.55 18.30 21.66
CA LEU A 169 -9.43 18.23 20.50
C LEU A 169 -8.67 18.49 19.20
N THR A 170 -7.88 19.57 19.13
CA THR A 170 -7.09 19.93 17.94
C THR A 170 -6.13 18.81 17.54
N TRP A 171 -5.45 18.20 18.53
CA TRP A 171 -4.59 17.05 18.31
C TRP A 171 -5.38 15.85 17.78
N PHE A 172 -6.51 15.52 18.41
CA PHE A 172 -7.33 14.37 18.04
C PHE A 172 -7.79 14.45 16.59
N TYR A 173 -8.21 15.63 16.11
CA TYR A 173 -8.58 15.85 14.70
C TYR A 173 -7.44 15.59 13.73
N SER A 174 -6.25 16.08 14.05
CA SER A 174 -5.07 15.84 13.23
C SER A 174 -4.74 14.35 13.22
N ALA A 175 -4.88 13.68 14.37
CA ALA A 175 -4.54 12.27 14.54
C ALA A 175 -5.52 11.32 13.82
N ILE A 176 -6.82 11.58 13.81
CA ILE A 176 -7.79 10.70 13.11
C ILE A 176 -7.71 10.78 11.57
N ARG A 177 -6.99 11.77 11.02
CA ARG A 177 -6.71 11.88 9.58
C ARG A 177 -5.52 11.03 9.14
N ASP A 178 -4.63 10.72 10.06
CA ASP A 178 -3.53 9.80 9.84
C ASP A 178 -4.09 8.36 9.95
N GLU A 179 -4.00 7.59 8.87
CA GLU A 179 -4.63 6.27 8.77
C GLU A 179 -4.13 5.30 9.85
N ASP A 180 -2.85 5.41 10.23
CA ASP A 180 -2.24 4.54 11.22
C ASP A 180 -2.60 4.97 12.65
N LYS A 181 -2.61 6.29 12.92
CA LYS A 181 -3.09 6.80 14.21
C LYS A 181 -4.58 6.53 14.40
N ALA A 182 -5.39 6.67 13.36
CA ALA A 182 -6.82 6.33 13.39
C ALA A 182 -7.05 4.86 13.77
N LYS A 183 -6.31 3.91 13.18
CA LYS A 183 -6.39 2.48 13.54
C LYS A 183 -6.10 2.25 15.02
N SER A 184 -5.11 2.95 15.57
CA SER A 184 -4.75 2.86 17.00
C SER A 184 -5.80 3.52 17.91
N ILE A 185 -6.27 4.72 17.57
CA ILE A 185 -7.33 5.45 18.27
C ILE A 185 -8.62 4.62 18.32
N PHE A 186 -8.98 3.94 17.23
CA PHE A 186 -10.19 3.13 17.14
C PHE A 186 -9.93 1.62 17.37
N SER A 187 -8.82 1.30 18.04
CA SER A 187 -8.50 -0.07 18.44
C SER A 187 -9.36 -0.55 19.62
N GLY A 188 -9.50 -1.87 19.76
CA GLY A 188 -10.23 -2.46 20.89
C GLY A 188 -9.68 -2.06 22.26
N THR A 189 -8.36 -1.83 22.37
CA THR A 189 -7.72 -1.36 23.62
C THR A 189 -8.15 0.07 23.95
N SER A 190 -8.13 0.96 22.96
CA SER A 190 -8.58 2.34 23.14
C SER A 190 -10.07 2.40 23.49
N MET A 191 -10.90 1.57 22.86
CA MET A 191 -12.34 1.53 23.15
C MET A 191 -12.65 1.01 24.55
N LYS A 192 -11.92 0.00 25.05
CA LYS A 192 -12.02 -0.41 26.46
C LYS A 192 -11.68 0.74 27.39
N LYS A 193 -10.64 1.51 27.05
CA LYS A 193 -10.24 2.66 27.87
C LYS A 193 -11.28 3.77 27.86
N PHE A 194 -11.91 4.02 26.72
CA PHE A 194 -13.06 4.91 26.63
C PHE A 194 -14.21 4.45 27.54
N GLN A 195 -14.56 3.16 27.52
CA GLN A 195 -15.60 2.59 28.40
C GLN A 195 -15.26 2.75 29.89
N GLU A 196 -13.99 2.58 30.27
CA GLU A 196 -13.52 2.82 31.64
C GLU A 196 -13.66 4.28 32.08
N LEU A 197 -13.39 5.23 31.18
CA LEU A 197 -13.39 6.66 31.48
C LEU A 197 -14.80 7.28 31.39
N GLY A 198 -15.72 6.66 30.65
CA GLY A 198 -17.14 7.03 30.60
C GLY A 198 -17.44 8.36 29.89
N ASN A 199 -16.42 9.10 29.44
CA ASN A 199 -16.58 10.33 28.70
C ASN A 199 -15.49 10.52 27.63
N GLY A 200 -15.85 11.19 26.53
CA GLY A 200 -14.95 11.39 25.39
C GLY A 200 -13.80 12.34 25.66
N LYS A 201 -13.99 13.30 26.56
CA LYS A 201 -13.01 14.32 26.90
C LYS A 201 -11.76 13.69 27.55
N ASP A 202 -11.96 12.92 28.61
CA ASP A 202 -10.90 12.22 29.33
C ASP A 202 -10.25 11.14 28.47
N TRP A 203 -11.02 10.49 27.60
CA TRP A 203 -10.49 9.53 26.64
C TRP A 203 -9.57 10.17 25.60
N MET A 204 -9.97 11.30 25.01
CA MET A 204 -9.12 12.03 24.08
C MET A 204 -7.86 12.57 24.77
N LYS A 205 -7.97 13.00 26.03
CA LYS A 205 -6.82 13.43 26.83
C LYS A 205 -5.86 12.27 27.08
N TRP A 206 -6.37 11.13 27.53
CA TRP A 206 -5.60 9.90 27.71
C TRP A 206 -4.91 9.46 26.41
N LEU A 207 -5.62 9.52 25.28
CA LEU A 207 -5.06 9.21 23.97
C LEU A 207 -3.89 10.13 23.65
N LYS A 208 -4.08 11.45 23.78
CA LYS A 208 -3.03 12.43 23.53
C LYS A 208 -1.80 12.17 24.40
N GLU A 209 -1.99 11.93 25.70
CA GLU A 209 -0.90 11.61 26.62
C GLU A 209 -0.18 10.31 26.24
N ALA A 210 -0.92 9.27 25.84
CA ALA A 210 -0.34 8.01 25.40
C ALA A 210 0.51 8.17 24.13
N PHE A 211 0.03 8.96 23.17
CA PHE A 211 0.78 9.27 21.96
C PHE A 211 1.98 10.17 22.23
N ASP A 212 1.83 11.24 22.99
CA ASP A 212 2.93 12.15 23.35
C ASP A 212 4.04 11.40 24.12
N LYS A 213 3.66 10.51 25.05
CA LYS A 213 4.60 9.67 25.78
C LYS A 213 5.31 8.68 24.85
N ASN A 214 4.59 8.08 23.91
CA ASN A 214 5.19 7.18 22.94
C ASN A 214 6.15 7.95 22.02
N ASP A 215 5.75 9.11 21.51
CA ASP A 215 6.59 9.95 20.65
C ASP A 215 7.87 10.40 21.38
N GLU A 216 7.77 10.77 22.67
CA GLU A 216 8.94 11.10 23.48
C GLU A 216 9.87 9.90 23.69
N GLN A 217 9.31 8.74 24.06
CA GLN A 217 10.09 7.50 24.20
C GLN A 217 10.78 7.12 22.88
N MET A 218 10.09 7.26 21.74
CA MET A 218 10.64 6.98 20.43
C MET A 218 11.71 8.00 20.03
N ARG A 219 11.56 9.28 20.38
CA ARG A 219 12.61 10.31 20.21
C ARG A 219 13.84 9.98 21.03
N GLU A 220 13.68 9.65 22.32
CA GLU A 220 14.79 9.26 23.18
C GLU A 220 15.52 8.01 22.66
N LEU A 221 14.77 6.98 22.26
CA LEU A 221 15.34 5.75 21.70
C LEU A 221 16.08 6.03 20.39
N THR A 222 15.52 6.89 19.52
CA THR A 222 16.16 7.31 18.27
C THR A 222 17.44 8.07 18.55
N GLN A 223 17.41 9.02 19.49
CA GLN A 223 18.60 9.81 19.83
C GLN A 223 19.70 8.93 20.46
N LYS A 224 19.34 8.01 21.36
CA LYS A 224 20.26 7.01 21.92
C LYS A 224 20.86 6.13 20.82
N GLU A 225 20.08 5.82 19.79
CA GLU A 225 20.55 5.01 18.67
C GLU A 225 21.49 5.77 17.74
N LEU A 226 21.20 7.03 17.45
CA LEU A 226 22.03 7.90 16.60
C LEU A 226 23.39 8.20 17.24
N THR A 227 23.44 8.35 18.56
CA THR A 227 24.69 8.62 19.30
C THR A 227 25.43 7.36 19.73
N ARG A 228 24.90 6.17 19.41
CA ARG A 228 25.50 4.90 19.80
C ARG A 228 26.85 4.68 19.11
N GLN A 229 27.87 4.42 19.91
CA GLN A 229 29.16 3.94 19.41
C GLN A 229 29.04 2.50 18.91
N ARG A 230 29.72 2.21 17.79
CA ARG A 230 29.76 0.87 17.23
C ARG A 230 30.48 -0.06 18.21
N PRO A 231 29.83 -1.13 18.71
CA PRO A 231 30.48 -2.07 19.62
C PRO A 231 31.58 -2.87 18.90
N GLU A 232 32.59 -3.28 19.66
CA GLU A 232 33.73 -4.08 19.20
C GLU A 232 33.70 -5.49 19.80
N GLY A 233 34.49 -6.41 19.25
CA GLY A 233 34.62 -7.78 19.75
C GLY A 233 33.30 -8.56 19.73
N SER A 234 33.09 -9.40 20.74
CA SER A 234 31.90 -10.26 20.86
C SER A 234 30.58 -9.49 20.97
N ASP A 235 30.61 -8.26 21.49
CA ASP A 235 29.42 -7.42 21.61
C ASP A 235 28.88 -6.96 20.25
N ALA A 236 29.76 -6.88 19.24
CA ALA A 236 29.40 -6.53 17.87
C ALA A 236 28.53 -7.60 17.21
N GLU A 237 28.68 -8.87 17.60
CA GLU A 237 28.00 -10.01 17.00
C GLU A 237 26.61 -10.26 17.59
N ILE A 238 26.30 -9.66 18.75
CA ILE A 238 25.02 -9.85 19.42
C ILE A 238 23.88 -9.39 18.48
N PRO A 239 22.83 -10.21 18.26
CA PRO A 239 21.65 -9.81 17.51
C PRO A 239 20.98 -8.55 18.10
N LYS A 240 20.63 -7.59 17.26
CA LYS A 240 19.95 -6.36 17.66
C LYS A 240 18.65 -6.12 16.94
N TYR A 241 18.68 -6.20 15.60
CA TYR A 241 17.51 -5.91 14.78
C TYR A 241 16.97 -7.19 14.16
N LYS A 242 15.66 -7.21 14.02
CA LYS A 242 14.97 -8.17 13.18
C LYS A 242 14.21 -7.42 12.09
N MET A 243 14.45 -7.78 10.83
CA MET A 243 13.73 -7.23 9.69
C MET A 243 12.91 -8.34 9.05
N LYS A 244 11.60 -8.12 8.90
CA LYS A 244 10.71 -9.03 8.18
C LYS A 244 10.38 -8.44 6.82
N ILE A 245 10.76 -9.14 5.77
CA ILE A 245 10.60 -8.72 4.38
C ILE A 245 9.68 -9.70 3.69
N ARG A 246 8.64 -9.19 3.05
CA ARG A 246 7.67 -9.99 2.31
C ARG A 246 8.11 -10.14 0.86
N ILE A 247 8.02 -11.37 0.36
CA ILE A 247 8.30 -11.73 -1.02
C ILE A 247 7.09 -12.52 -1.52
N GLN A 248 6.62 -12.19 -2.70
CA GLN A 248 5.52 -12.83 -3.41
C GLN A 248 6.07 -13.58 -4.63
N SER A 249 5.40 -14.65 -5.02
CA SER A 249 5.68 -15.38 -6.26
C SER A 249 4.45 -15.39 -7.16
N GLN A 250 4.64 -15.16 -8.45
CA GLN A 250 3.60 -15.46 -9.45
C GLN A 250 3.66 -16.90 -9.94
N SER A 251 4.81 -17.54 -9.76
CA SER A 251 5.13 -18.82 -10.39
C SER A 251 4.97 -20.01 -9.45
N HIS A 252 5.25 -19.84 -8.16
CA HIS A 252 5.31 -20.94 -7.19
C HIS A 252 4.32 -20.74 -6.03
N SER A 253 3.70 -21.84 -5.62
CA SER A 253 3.07 -21.92 -4.30
C SER A 253 4.11 -22.20 -3.21
N ILE A 254 3.90 -21.62 -2.02
CA ILE A 254 4.83 -21.64 -0.89
C ILE A 254 4.34 -22.55 0.24
N ARG A 255 5.25 -23.39 0.75
CA ARG A 255 5.01 -24.31 1.88
C ARG A 255 6.20 -24.26 2.85
N ASN A 256 5.93 -24.40 4.15
CA ASN A 256 6.98 -24.29 5.19
C ASN A 256 8.04 -25.41 5.09
N ASN A 257 7.66 -26.61 4.63
CA ASN A 257 8.59 -27.74 4.54
C ASN A 257 9.80 -27.45 3.64
N ALA A 258 9.61 -26.69 2.56
CA ALA A 258 10.70 -26.28 1.66
C ALA A 258 11.83 -25.51 2.37
N PHE A 259 11.52 -24.86 3.49
CA PHE A 259 12.47 -24.01 4.22
C PHE A 259 13.22 -24.74 5.35
N ASN A 260 12.87 -25.99 5.66
CA ASN A 260 13.43 -26.70 6.82
C ASN A 260 14.96 -26.78 6.79
N LYS A 261 15.52 -27.24 5.66
CA LYS A 261 16.99 -27.36 5.48
C LYS A 261 17.68 -26.00 5.52
N TRP A 262 17.10 -24.99 4.87
CA TRP A 262 17.61 -23.62 4.90
C TRP A 262 17.64 -23.08 6.34
N ASN A 263 16.52 -23.16 7.05
CA ASN A 263 16.37 -22.65 8.41
C ASN A 263 17.23 -23.41 9.42
N ALA A 264 17.57 -24.67 9.18
CA ALA A 264 18.52 -25.41 10.00
C ALA A 264 19.97 -24.94 9.77
N GLY A 265 20.35 -24.68 8.52
CA GLY A 265 21.73 -24.35 8.14
C GLY A 265 22.12 -22.87 8.25
N ILE A 266 21.18 -21.93 8.08
CA ILE A 266 21.46 -20.49 8.01
C ILE A 266 20.87 -19.79 9.22
N LYS A 267 21.71 -19.14 10.03
CA LYS A 267 21.30 -18.47 11.28
C LYS A 267 20.65 -17.11 11.04
N ASP A 268 21.24 -16.29 10.18
CA ASP A 268 20.88 -14.87 10.06
C ASP A 268 19.69 -14.60 9.13
N ILE A 269 19.27 -15.61 8.36
CA ILE A 269 18.15 -15.52 7.41
C ILE A 269 17.22 -16.70 7.63
N LYS A 270 16.02 -16.43 8.15
CA LYS A 270 14.96 -17.43 8.29
C LYS A 270 13.84 -17.18 7.32
N LEU A 271 13.24 -18.26 6.82
CA LEU A 271 12.18 -18.22 5.83
C LEU A 271 10.92 -18.86 6.38
N TYR A 272 9.78 -18.22 6.13
CA TYR A 272 8.47 -18.67 6.57
C TYR A 272 7.44 -18.46 5.47
N LYS A 273 6.41 -19.29 5.44
CA LYS A 273 5.19 -18.97 4.71
C LYS A 273 4.47 -17.80 5.38
N SER A 274 3.81 -16.96 4.59
CA SER A 274 2.90 -15.91 5.12
C SER A 274 1.66 -16.54 5.75
N ASP A 275 1.30 -16.11 6.97
CA ASP A 275 0.11 -16.58 7.72
C ASP A 275 -1.12 -15.68 7.52
N ARG A 276 -1.09 -14.72 6.58
CA ARG A 276 -2.22 -13.82 6.32
C ARG A 276 -3.47 -14.60 5.88
N LYS A 277 -4.59 -14.33 6.54
CA LYS A 277 -5.92 -14.87 6.25
C LYS A 277 -6.70 -14.06 5.18
N GLU A 278 -6.06 -13.13 4.47
CA GLU A 278 -6.71 -12.35 3.42
C GLU A 278 -7.12 -13.25 2.23
N THR A 279 -8.38 -13.13 1.84
CA THR A 279 -9.04 -13.90 0.80
C THR A 279 -8.66 -13.42 -0.61
N LYS A 280 -8.51 -14.40 -1.52
CA LYS A 280 -8.29 -14.32 -2.98
C LYS A 280 -6.81 -14.31 -3.45
N HIS A 281 -6.47 -15.40 -4.17
CA HIS A 281 -5.33 -15.70 -5.04
C HIS A 281 -3.88 -15.59 -4.52
N TYR A 282 -3.54 -14.68 -3.60
CA TYR A 282 -2.12 -14.36 -3.34
C TYR A 282 -1.51 -15.01 -2.09
N ALA A 283 -2.30 -15.32 -1.05
CA ALA A 283 -1.78 -15.87 0.21
C ALA A 283 -1.01 -17.21 0.09
N LYS A 284 -1.27 -17.99 -0.98
CA LYS A 284 -0.57 -19.27 -1.22
C LYS A 284 0.83 -19.09 -1.81
N SER A 285 1.17 -17.92 -2.30
CA SER A 285 2.42 -17.64 -3.02
C SER A 285 3.30 -16.62 -2.30
N GLU A 286 3.02 -16.35 -1.03
CA GLU A 286 3.78 -15.40 -0.21
C GLU A 286 4.69 -16.10 0.80
N MET A 287 5.89 -15.52 0.95
CA MET A 287 6.85 -15.88 1.98
C MET A 287 7.37 -14.65 2.73
N ILE A 288 7.89 -14.88 3.93
CA ILE A 288 8.56 -13.91 4.76
C ILE A 288 10.03 -14.32 4.90
N MET A 289 10.92 -13.42 4.54
CA MET A 289 12.34 -13.48 4.90
C MET A 289 12.55 -12.67 6.18
N GLU A 290 12.95 -13.33 7.25
CA GLU A 290 13.37 -12.69 8.51
C GLU A 290 14.90 -12.60 8.54
N LEU A 291 15.42 -11.37 8.53
CA LEU A 291 16.84 -11.09 8.74
C LEU A 291 17.09 -10.78 10.21
N THR A 292 18.10 -11.43 10.78
CA THR A 292 18.66 -11.08 12.08
C THR A 292 19.96 -10.30 11.84
N VAL A 293 20.02 -9.07 12.36
CA VAL A 293 21.13 -8.15 12.14
C VAL A 293 21.80 -7.82 13.46
N SER A 294 23.13 -7.88 13.48
CA SER A 294 23.92 -7.71 14.69
C SER A 294 23.98 -6.25 15.16
N LYS A 295 24.39 -6.05 16.42
CA LYS A 295 24.63 -4.73 17.03
C LYS A 295 25.71 -3.96 16.29
N ALA A 296 26.62 -4.60 15.54
CA ALA A 296 27.64 -3.91 14.77
C ALA A 296 27.08 -2.93 13.73
N LEU A 297 25.88 -3.20 13.20
CA LEU A 297 25.25 -2.31 12.22
C LEU A 297 24.57 -1.14 12.93
N GLN A 298 24.81 0.09 12.47
CA GLN A 298 24.08 1.27 12.93
C GLN A 298 22.72 1.35 12.22
N SER A 299 21.71 1.92 12.89
CA SER A 299 20.34 2.03 12.38
C SER A 299 20.26 2.74 11.03
N VAL A 300 21.11 3.75 10.81
CA VAL A 300 21.18 4.53 9.56
C VAL A 300 21.51 3.67 8.34
N HIS A 301 22.22 2.55 8.52
CA HIS A 301 22.57 1.62 7.45
C HIS A 301 21.63 0.41 7.36
N LEU A 302 20.65 0.29 8.27
CA LEU A 302 19.76 -0.87 8.34
C LEU A 302 18.92 -1.00 7.07
N TRP A 303 18.49 0.12 6.49
CA TRP A 303 17.73 0.13 5.24
C TRP A 303 18.56 -0.42 4.08
N GLU A 304 19.77 0.13 3.86
CA GLU A 304 20.64 -0.27 2.74
C GLU A 304 21.08 -1.73 2.88
N TYR A 305 21.45 -2.13 4.10
CA TYR A 305 21.83 -3.51 4.40
C TYR A 305 20.67 -4.47 4.14
N GLY A 306 19.49 -4.19 4.71
CA GLY A 306 18.31 -5.04 4.53
C GLY A 306 17.90 -5.14 3.06
N PHE A 307 17.93 -4.03 2.32
CA PHE A 307 17.62 -4.00 0.90
C PHE A 307 18.64 -4.81 0.08
N PHE A 308 19.94 -4.64 0.35
CA PHE A 308 21.00 -5.42 -0.31
C PHE A 308 20.83 -6.93 -0.09
N MET A 309 20.66 -7.35 1.17
CA MET A 309 20.48 -8.76 1.53
C MET A 309 19.24 -9.36 0.85
N ALA A 310 18.11 -8.64 0.91
CA ALA A 310 16.86 -9.07 0.31
C ALA A 310 16.93 -9.16 -1.21
N LYS A 311 17.49 -8.14 -1.87
CA LYS A 311 17.65 -8.11 -3.32
C LYS A 311 18.56 -9.22 -3.81
N THR A 312 19.66 -9.48 -3.11
CA THR A 312 20.58 -10.57 -3.45
C THR A 312 19.91 -11.93 -3.27
N PHE A 313 19.16 -12.12 -2.19
CA PHE A 313 18.38 -13.33 -1.95
C PHE A 313 17.29 -13.54 -3.01
N VAL A 314 16.52 -12.50 -3.34
CA VAL A 314 15.47 -12.56 -4.37
C VAL A 314 16.07 -12.88 -5.74
N ASN A 315 17.19 -12.27 -6.12
CA ASN A 315 17.90 -12.62 -7.36
C ASN A 315 18.32 -14.10 -7.36
N ALA A 316 18.93 -14.58 -6.27
CA ALA A 316 19.33 -15.98 -6.15
C ALA A 316 18.13 -16.94 -6.20
N LEU A 317 17.01 -16.56 -5.59
CA LEU A 317 15.77 -17.32 -5.59
C LEU A 317 15.19 -17.43 -7.01
N ASN A 318 15.11 -16.34 -7.75
CA ASN A 318 14.66 -16.36 -9.15
C ASN A 318 15.59 -17.23 -10.01
N VAL A 319 16.91 -17.01 -9.92
CA VAL A 319 17.91 -17.77 -10.70
C VAL A 319 17.87 -19.26 -10.39
N ALA A 320 17.82 -19.66 -9.12
CA ALA A 320 17.90 -21.07 -8.74
C ALA A 320 16.61 -21.86 -8.99
N THR A 321 15.47 -21.18 -9.05
CA THR A 321 14.15 -21.82 -9.24
C THR A 321 13.64 -21.75 -10.67
N GLY A 322 14.13 -20.78 -11.46
CA GLY A 322 13.55 -20.41 -12.75
C GLY A 322 12.22 -19.63 -12.60
N GLY A 323 11.73 -19.44 -11.38
CA GLY A 323 10.47 -18.77 -11.10
C GLY A 323 10.56 -17.25 -11.12
N LEU A 324 9.42 -16.61 -10.84
CA LEU A 324 9.26 -15.18 -10.68
C LEU A 324 8.88 -14.84 -9.24
N PHE A 325 9.83 -14.26 -8.49
CA PHE A 325 9.71 -13.84 -7.10
C PHE A 325 10.05 -12.36 -6.97
N TRP A 326 9.18 -11.57 -6.34
CA TRP A 326 9.36 -10.13 -6.17
C TRP A 326 8.61 -9.59 -4.95
N TRP A 327 8.74 -8.30 -4.63
CA TRP A 327 8.03 -7.69 -3.49
C TRP A 327 6.52 -7.53 -3.72
N TYR A 328 6.12 -7.46 -4.98
CA TYR A 328 4.73 -7.32 -5.40
C TYR A 328 4.55 -8.01 -6.74
N ILE A 329 3.29 -8.30 -7.06
CA ILE A 329 2.87 -8.91 -8.32
C ILE A 329 1.85 -8.01 -9.02
N PRO A 330 1.88 -7.95 -10.36
CA PRO A 330 0.89 -7.19 -11.11
C PRO A 330 -0.54 -7.67 -10.79
N LYS A 331 -1.44 -6.72 -10.58
CA LYS A 331 -2.85 -6.97 -10.21
C LYS A 331 -3.76 -7.04 -11.43
N ASN A 332 -3.52 -6.18 -12.41
CA ASN A 332 -4.38 -6.00 -13.58
C ASN A 332 -3.81 -6.72 -14.82
N ILE A 333 -3.72 -8.04 -14.74
CA ILE A 333 -3.08 -8.85 -15.79
C ILE A 333 -4.01 -9.08 -16.99
N GLU A 334 -5.30 -9.35 -16.74
CA GLU A 334 -6.25 -9.68 -17.80
C GLU A 334 -7.39 -8.67 -17.94
N LYS A 335 -7.73 -7.94 -16.87
CA LYS A 335 -8.88 -7.02 -16.80
C LYS A 335 -8.57 -5.78 -15.96
N PHE A 336 -9.14 -4.65 -16.36
CA PHE A 336 -9.18 -3.40 -15.58
C PHE A 336 -10.56 -3.14 -14.94
N TYR A 337 -11.53 -4.02 -15.19
CA TYR A 337 -12.92 -3.89 -14.78
C TYR A 337 -13.33 -5.08 -13.92
N ASP A 338 -14.31 -4.86 -13.03
CA ASP A 338 -14.87 -5.92 -12.17
C ASP A 338 -15.95 -6.74 -12.88
N GLU A 339 -16.86 -6.06 -13.58
CA GLU A 339 -17.88 -6.71 -14.42
C GLU A 339 -18.26 -5.83 -15.62
N ILE A 340 -18.64 -6.50 -16.71
CA ILE A 340 -19.30 -5.87 -17.86
C ILE A 340 -20.64 -6.58 -17.97
N ILE A 341 -21.73 -5.82 -17.98
CA ILE A 341 -23.08 -6.32 -18.12
C ILE A 341 -23.63 -5.86 -19.46
N ASP A 342 -24.21 -6.78 -20.22
CA ASP A 342 -24.92 -6.45 -21.44
C ASP A 342 -26.36 -6.04 -21.09
N LEU A 343 -26.61 -4.73 -21.07
CA LEU A 343 -27.92 -4.18 -20.71
C LEU A 343 -28.95 -4.33 -21.83
N GLU A 344 -28.54 -4.64 -23.07
CA GLU A 344 -29.45 -4.91 -24.18
C GLU A 344 -30.01 -6.34 -24.05
N VAL A 345 -29.12 -7.29 -23.77
CA VAL A 345 -29.48 -8.71 -23.60
C VAL A 345 -30.15 -8.96 -22.25
N ASP A 346 -29.71 -8.29 -21.18
CA ASP A 346 -30.26 -8.46 -19.84
C ASP A 346 -30.31 -7.15 -19.04
N LYS A 347 -31.48 -6.51 -19.11
CA LYS A 347 -31.80 -5.28 -18.34
C LYS A 347 -31.77 -5.47 -16.82
N THR A 348 -31.76 -6.71 -16.32
CA THR A 348 -31.74 -7.02 -14.88
C THR A 348 -30.33 -7.27 -14.33
N GLY A 349 -29.32 -7.32 -15.20
CA GLY A 349 -27.91 -7.34 -14.81
C GLY A 349 -27.30 -8.70 -14.45
N ASN A 350 -27.95 -9.80 -14.82
CA ASN A 350 -27.47 -11.15 -14.51
C ASN A 350 -26.51 -11.71 -15.57
N THR A 351 -26.57 -11.21 -16.81
CA THR A 351 -25.70 -11.64 -17.91
C THR A 351 -24.41 -10.82 -17.95
N LYS A 352 -23.31 -11.44 -17.51
CA LYS A 352 -21.98 -10.81 -17.47
C LYS A 352 -21.14 -11.21 -18.69
N LEU A 353 -20.61 -10.21 -19.38
CA LEU A 353 -19.66 -10.39 -20.47
C LEU A 353 -18.23 -10.48 -19.94
N MET A 354 -17.41 -11.30 -20.59
CA MET A 354 -15.98 -11.40 -20.34
C MET A 354 -15.22 -10.89 -21.57
N VAL A 355 -14.70 -9.66 -21.47
CA VAL A 355 -13.83 -9.05 -22.47
C VAL A 355 -12.39 -9.12 -21.99
N VAL A 356 -11.53 -9.83 -22.70
CA VAL A 356 -10.08 -9.90 -22.41
C VAL A 356 -9.30 -9.57 -23.67
N PRO A 357 -8.12 -8.94 -23.56
CA PRO A 357 -7.27 -8.70 -24.72
C PRO A 357 -6.85 -10.02 -25.38
N GLU A 358 -6.67 -10.01 -26.71
CA GLU A 358 -6.32 -11.19 -27.52
C GLU A 358 -5.02 -11.85 -27.05
N LYS A 359 -4.01 -11.04 -26.68
CA LYS A 359 -2.77 -11.51 -26.04
C LYS A 359 -2.85 -11.29 -24.53
N ARG A 360 -3.09 -12.37 -23.79
CA ARG A 360 -3.09 -12.33 -22.32
C ARG A 360 -1.70 -12.02 -21.79
N LEU A 361 -1.60 -11.17 -20.77
CA LEU A 361 -0.36 -10.89 -20.05
C LEU A 361 -0.08 -11.95 -18.97
N ALA A 362 -0.38 -13.22 -19.26
CA ALA A 362 -0.22 -14.31 -18.32
C ALA A 362 0.62 -15.43 -18.95
N LEU A 363 1.59 -15.94 -18.20
CA LEU A 363 2.49 -17.03 -18.61
C LEU A 363 1.95 -18.44 -18.27
N GLY A 364 0.66 -18.56 -17.96
CA GLY A 364 0.05 -19.85 -17.59
C GLY A 364 0.60 -20.45 -16.30
N TRP A 365 1.15 -19.65 -15.38
CA TRP A 365 1.76 -20.14 -14.13
C TRP A 365 0.81 -21.02 -13.29
N ASP A 366 -0.47 -20.65 -13.24
CA ASP A 366 -1.50 -21.41 -12.52
C ASP A 366 -1.71 -22.83 -13.10
N GLU A 367 -1.50 -23.00 -14.41
CA GLU A 367 -1.59 -24.30 -15.08
C GLU A 367 -0.37 -25.16 -14.78
N MET A 368 0.81 -24.55 -14.64
CA MET A 368 2.07 -25.24 -14.31
C MET A 368 2.09 -25.76 -12.86
N LYS A 369 1.28 -25.19 -11.96
CA LYS A 369 1.12 -25.62 -10.55
C LYS A 369 2.46 -25.82 -9.82
N LEU A 370 3.45 -24.97 -10.08
CA LEU A 370 4.76 -25.12 -9.46
C LEU A 370 4.66 -24.95 -7.94
N VAL A 371 5.41 -25.78 -7.22
CA VAL A 371 5.51 -25.75 -5.77
C VAL A 371 6.98 -25.51 -5.43
N LEU A 372 7.27 -24.52 -4.60
CA LEU A 372 8.63 -24.34 -4.11
C LEU A 372 8.99 -25.54 -3.23
N ASP A 373 10.02 -26.28 -3.61
CA ASP A 373 10.44 -27.52 -2.93
C ASP A 373 11.87 -27.46 -2.35
N GLU A 374 12.26 -28.52 -1.65
CA GLU A 374 13.59 -28.61 -1.01
C GLU A 374 14.74 -28.71 -2.02
N ASN A 375 14.51 -29.25 -3.22
CA ASN A 375 15.54 -29.35 -4.26
C ASN A 375 15.85 -27.98 -4.83
N GLN A 376 14.81 -27.20 -5.12
CA GLN A 376 14.89 -25.81 -5.53
C GLN A 376 15.60 -24.97 -4.46
N MET A 377 15.21 -25.10 -3.18
CA MET A 377 15.91 -24.44 -2.08
C MET A 377 17.36 -24.92 -1.91
N GLY A 378 17.65 -26.17 -2.24
CA GLY A 378 19.01 -26.72 -2.35
C GLY A 378 19.85 -25.99 -3.40
N ARG A 379 19.27 -25.62 -4.54
CA ARG A 379 19.94 -24.77 -5.55
C ARG A 379 20.11 -23.34 -5.06
N VAL A 380 19.14 -22.79 -4.32
CA VAL A 380 19.30 -21.46 -3.69
C VAL A 380 20.49 -21.46 -2.73
N LEU A 381 20.71 -22.56 -1.99
CA LEU A 381 21.89 -22.73 -1.12
C LEU A 381 23.24 -22.77 -1.88
N ALA A 382 23.25 -23.01 -3.20
CA ALA A 382 24.45 -22.87 -4.03
C ALA A 382 24.57 -21.46 -4.62
N VAL A 383 23.48 -20.92 -5.18
CA VAL A 383 23.47 -19.64 -5.88
C VAL A 383 23.63 -18.45 -4.94
N TYR A 384 22.97 -18.46 -3.78
CA TYR A 384 23.00 -17.33 -2.86
C TYR A 384 24.41 -17.07 -2.27
N PRO A 385 25.13 -18.07 -1.72
CA PRO A 385 26.49 -17.86 -1.26
C PRO A 385 27.45 -17.43 -2.38
N PHE A 386 27.27 -17.97 -3.59
CA PHE A 386 28.02 -17.54 -4.77
C PHE A 386 27.82 -16.04 -5.04
N PHE A 387 26.58 -15.57 -5.05
CA PHE A 387 26.28 -14.14 -5.25
C PHE A 387 26.85 -13.26 -4.12
N MET A 388 26.80 -13.73 -2.88
CA MET A 388 27.35 -12.99 -1.74
C MET A 388 28.88 -12.91 -1.78
N ARG A 389 29.58 -13.99 -2.15
CA ARG A 389 31.05 -14.04 -2.20
C ARG A 389 31.62 -13.32 -3.42
N GLU A 390 31.01 -13.55 -4.58
CA GLU A 390 31.46 -12.98 -5.86
C GLU A 390 30.73 -11.68 -6.22
N GLY A 391 30.02 -11.04 -5.27
CA GLY A 391 29.14 -9.89 -5.53
C GLY A 391 29.84 -8.72 -6.23
N LYS A 392 31.13 -8.48 -5.96
CA LYS A 392 31.92 -7.46 -6.67
C LYS A 392 32.13 -7.82 -8.14
N LYS A 393 32.50 -9.07 -8.44
CA LYS A 393 32.68 -9.59 -9.80
C LYS A 393 31.35 -9.62 -10.55
N LEU A 394 30.27 -9.97 -9.85
CA LEU A 394 28.92 -10.12 -10.39
C LEU A 394 28.10 -8.83 -10.40
N LYS A 395 28.66 -7.69 -9.99
CA LYS A 395 27.91 -6.44 -9.80
C LYS A 395 27.04 -6.09 -11.01
N THR A 396 27.64 -6.04 -12.20
CA THR A 396 26.94 -5.71 -13.45
C THR A 396 25.81 -6.68 -13.77
N PHE A 397 26.03 -7.99 -13.53
CA PHE A 397 25.00 -9.00 -13.71
C PHE A 397 23.85 -8.81 -12.72
N LEU A 398 24.15 -8.66 -11.41
CA LEU A 398 23.13 -8.56 -10.36
C LEU A 398 22.28 -7.29 -10.48
N GLU A 399 22.89 -6.19 -10.90
CA GLU A 399 22.20 -4.92 -11.15
C GLU A 399 21.27 -5.04 -12.37
N ALA A 400 21.77 -5.53 -13.50
CA ALA A 400 20.99 -5.69 -14.72
C ALA A 400 19.85 -6.72 -14.55
N TYR A 401 20.12 -7.86 -13.92
CA TYR A 401 19.12 -8.89 -13.64
C TYR A 401 17.99 -8.35 -12.77
N ALA A 402 18.32 -7.58 -11.74
CA ALA A 402 17.30 -6.98 -10.87
C ALA A 402 16.47 -5.89 -11.58
N ILE A 403 17.07 -5.12 -12.49
CA ILE A 403 16.33 -4.17 -13.34
C ILE A 403 15.36 -4.95 -14.24
N ALA A 404 15.83 -6.01 -14.91
CA ALA A 404 15.02 -6.85 -15.77
C ALA A 404 13.82 -7.47 -15.01
N LEU A 405 14.07 -8.03 -13.81
CA LEU A 405 13.00 -8.50 -12.91
C LEU A 405 12.03 -7.38 -12.52
N SER A 406 12.54 -6.19 -12.21
CA SER A 406 11.71 -5.04 -11.82
C SER A 406 10.77 -4.61 -12.93
N VAL A 407 11.26 -4.55 -14.18
CA VAL A 407 10.43 -4.23 -15.35
C VAL A 407 9.42 -5.34 -15.60
N PHE A 408 9.86 -6.61 -15.58
CA PHE A 408 8.98 -7.76 -15.79
C PHE A 408 7.84 -7.80 -14.76
N CYS A 409 8.14 -7.58 -13.48
CA CYS A 409 7.12 -7.53 -12.42
C CYS A 409 6.28 -6.25 -12.42
N LYS A 410 6.47 -5.34 -13.36
CA LYS A 410 5.60 -4.17 -13.56
C LYS A 410 4.72 -4.29 -14.80
N ILE A 411 4.88 -5.34 -15.61
CA ILE A 411 4.09 -5.51 -16.82
C ILE A 411 2.66 -5.88 -16.43
N ASP A 412 1.73 -5.03 -16.84
CA ASP A 412 0.29 -5.22 -16.75
C ASP A 412 -0.40 -4.53 -17.92
N ILE A 413 -1.73 -4.53 -17.94
CA ILE A 413 -2.48 -3.89 -19.04
C ILE A 413 -2.26 -2.38 -19.17
N HIS A 414 -1.77 -1.71 -18.12
CA HIS A 414 -1.47 -0.28 -18.11
C HIS A 414 -0.02 0.01 -18.51
N PHE A 415 0.90 -0.94 -18.28
CA PHE A 415 2.32 -0.79 -18.59
C PHE A 415 2.86 -1.96 -19.43
N ARG A 416 2.86 -1.77 -20.76
CA ARG A 416 3.36 -2.73 -21.76
C ARG A 416 4.84 -2.51 -22.03
N ALA A 417 5.70 -3.24 -21.31
CA ALA A 417 7.15 -3.11 -21.36
C ALA A 417 7.87 -4.44 -21.65
N GLU A 418 7.23 -5.36 -22.38
CA GLU A 418 7.76 -6.68 -22.73
C GLU A 418 9.11 -6.60 -23.45
N ALA A 419 9.23 -5.77 -24.49
CA ALA A 419 10.47 -5.58 -25.22
C ALA A 419 11.60 -5.03 -24.32
N THR A 420 11.28 -4.10 -23.41
CA THR A 420 12.23 -3.55 -22.44
C THR A 420 12.70 -4.64 -21.46
N ALA A 421 11.77 -5.41 -20.87
CA ALA A 421 12.11 -6.49 -19.95
C ALA A 421 12.98 -7.55 -20.64
N PHE A 422 12.62 -7.94 -21.87
CA PHE A 422 13.39 -8.87 -22.69
C PHE A 422 14.82 -8.36 -22.92
N TYR A 423 14.96 -7.11 -23.37
CA TYR A 423 16.25 -6.53 -23.69
C TYR A 423 17.15 -6.40 -22.45
N GLU A 424 16.58 -6.06 -21.29
CA GLU A 424 17.35 -6.02 -20.04
C GLU A 424 17.82 -7.42 -19.60
N PHE A 425 17.02 -8.48 -19.78
CA PHE A 425 17.51 -9.85 -19.59
C PHE A 425 18.58 -10.23 -20.61
N PHE A 426 18.44 -9.85 -21.87
CA PHE A 426 19.44 -10.11 -22.90
C PHE A 426 20.79 -9.45 -22.58
N LYS A 427 20.78 -8.18 -22.16
CA LYS A 427 21.98 -7.48 -21.64
C LYS A 427 22.58 -8.21 -20.44
N THR A 428 21.73 -8.70 -19.55
CA THR A 428 22.15 -9.44 -18.37
C THR A 428 22.90 -10.72 -18.75
N LEU A 429 22.41 -11.46 -19.75
CA LEU A 429 23.09 -12.65 -20.28
C LEU A 429 24.44 -12.30 -20.89
N LYS A 430 24.50 -11.23 -21.72
CA LYS A 430 25.77 -10.73 -22.29
C LYS A 430 26.78 -10.37 -21.21
N ALA A 431 26.33 -9.68 -20.16
CA ALA A 431 27.18 -9.31 -19.03
C ALA A 431 27.72 -10.55 -18.31
N ALA A 432 26.90 -11.58 -18.10
CA ALA A 432 27.34 -12.83 -17.50
C ALA A 432 28.43 -13.50 -18.36
N PHE A 433 28.20 -13.67 -19.66
CA PHE A 433 29.18 -14.26 -20.58
C PHE A 433 30.51 -13.49 -20.60
N LEU A 434 30.45 -12.16 -20.54
CA LEU A 434 31.65 -11.32 -20.45
C LEU A 434 32.41 -11.54 -19.12
N ILE A 435 31.69 -11.62 -18.00
CA ILE A 435 32.28 -11.83 -16.65
C ILE A 435 33.01 -13.17 -16.53
N PHE A 436 32.50 -14.22 -17.19
CA PHE A 436 33.09 -15.56 -17.14
C PHE A 436 34.00 -15.88 -18.33
N GLY A 437 34.17 -14.96 -19.27
CA GLY A 437 35.06 -15.12 -20.41
C GLY A 437 34.52 -16.00 -21.53
N ASP A 438 33.24 -16.38 -21.49
CA ASP A 438 32.56 -17.13 -22.55
C ASP A 438 32.26 -16.22 -23.78
N TRP A 439 32.35 -14.89 -23.62
CA TRP A 439 32.33 -13.91 -24.72
C TRP A 439 33.26 -12.74 -24.42
N ASN A 440 33.90 -12.19 -25.45
CA ASN A 440 34.93 -11.13 -25.32
C ASN A 440 34.40 -9.70 -25.54
N GLY A 441 33.10 -9.53 -25.79
CA GLY A 441 32.49 -8.23 -26.07
C GLY A 441 32.66 -7.71 -27.51
N LYS A 442 33.41 -8.39 -28.37
CA LYS A 442 33.76 -7.93 -29.73
C LYS A 442 33.33 -8.87 -30.86
N GLY A 443 33.06 -10.15 -30.56
CA GLY A 443 32.57 -11.14 -31.54
C GLY A 443 31.05 -11.29 -31.57
N ASP A 444 30.55 -12.20 -32.41
CA ASP A 444 29.13 -12.54 -32.47
C ASP A 444 28.70 -13.21 -31.15
N PHE A 445 27.84 -12.51 -30.41
CA PHE A 445 27.31 -13.01 -29.15
C PHE A 445 26.37 -14.21 -29.34
N LYS A 446 25.59 -14.25 -30.42
CA LYS A 446 24.67 -15.34 -30.72
C LYS A 446 25.44 -16.64 -30.90
N GLU A 447 26.52 -16.63 -31.69
CA GLU A 447 27.39 -17.80 -31.87
C GLU A 447 28.00 -18.27 -30.54
N ALA A 448 28.49 -17.33 -29.72
CA ALA A 448 29.07 -17.65 -28.41
C ALA A 448 28.03 -18.31 -27.48
N ALA A 449 26.81 -17.76 -27.44
CA ALA A 449 25.70 -18.31 -26.67
C ALA A 449 25.31 -19.71 -27.15
N LEU A 450 25.07 -19.89 -28.46
CA LEU A 450 24.70 -21.19 -29.04
C LEU A 450 25.74 -22.26 -28.73
N LYS A 451 27.02 -21.95 -28.90
CA LYS A 451 28.13 -22.87 -28.58
C LYS A 451 28.07 -23.29 -27.11
N ARG A 452 27.93 -22.32 -26.20
CA ARG A 452 27.96 -22.59 -24.77
C ARG A 452 26.74 -23.38 -24.30
N PHE A 453 25.55 -23.02 -24.74
CA PHE A 453 24.33 -23.73 -24.35
C PHE A 453 24.24 -25.13 -24.95
N LYS A 454 24.84 -25.39 -26.13
CA LYS A 454 24.94 -26.74 -26.69
C LYS A 454 25.71 -27.71 -25.78
N GLU A 455 26.67 -27.21 -25.00
CA GLU A 455 27.39 -28.01 -23.99
C GLU A 455 26.52 -28.31 -22.74
N ILE A 456 25.46 -27.52 -22.51
CA ILE A 456 24.55 -27.66 -21.37
C ILE A 456 23.40 -28.61 -21.72
N GLY A 457 22.84 -28.50 -22.93
CA GLY A 457 21.72 -29.32 -23.38
C GLY A 457 21.08 -28.81 -24.67
N GLU A 458 19.96 -29.42 -25.05
CA GLU A 458 19.17 -29.01 -26.22
C GLU A 458 18.11 -27.97 -25.85
N PHE A 459 18.11 -26.84 -26.56
CA PHE A 459 17.16 -25.73 -26.35
C PHE A 459 16.53 -25.35 -27.69
N LYS A 460 15.23 -25.65 -27.85
CA LYS A 460 14.52 -25.53 -29.13
C LYS A 460 14.45 -24.10 -29.69
N GLU A 461 14.29 -23.11 -28.81
CA GLU A 461 14.01 -21.71 -29.19
C GLU A 461 15.24 -20.80 -29.03
N LEU A 462 16.41 -21.36 -28.69
CA LEU A 462 17.57 -20.57 -28.32
C LEU A 462 18.06 -19.66 -29.45
N ASP A 463 18.09 -20.19 -30.68
CA ASP A 463 18.54 -19.42 -31.86
C ASP A 463 17.65 -18.18 -32.10
N GLU A 464 16.34 -18.39 -32.06
CA GLU A 464 15.32 -17.35 -32.28
C GLU A 464 15.37 -16.29 -31.17
N VAL A 465 15.41 -16.71 -29.90
CA VAL A 465 15.51 -15.80 -28.75
C VAL A 465 16.80 -14.97 -28.81
N MET A 466 17.94 -15.57 -29.15
CA MET A 466 19.18 -14.81 -29.30
C MET A 466 19.10 -13.83 -30.47
N GLN A 467 18.47 -14.22 -31.58
CA GLN A 467 18.28 -13.33 -32.73
C GLN A 467 17.41 -12.12 -32.37
N MET A 468 16.31 -12.32 -31.63
CA MET A 468 15.45 -11.23 -31.16
C MET A 468 16.22 -10.23 -30.27
N GLY A 469 17.17 -10.70 -29.45
CA GLY A 469 18.03 -9.83 -28.65
C GLY A 469 18.98 -8.97 -29.49
N ILE A 470 19.53 -9.53 -30.57
CA ILE A 470 20.35 -8.78 -31.53
C ILE A 470 19.49 -7.77 -32.30
N ASP A 471 18.29 -8.18 -32.73
CA ASP A 471 17.34 -7.31 -33.44
C ASP A 471 16.71 -6.22 -32.55
N LEU A 472 16.82 -6.30 -31.21
CA LEU A 472 16.42 -5.22 -30.29
C LEU A 472 17.55 -4.26 -29.93
N ASP A 473 18.79 -4.57 -30.34
CA ASP A 473 19.90 -3.66 -30.13
C ASP A 473 19.60 -2.34 -30.86
N PRO A 474 19.72 -1.16 -30.21
CA PRO A 474 19.41 0.14 -30.82
C PRO A 474 20.08 0.38 -32.18
N VAL A 475 21.22 -0.28 -32.44
CA VAL A 475 21.95 -0.20 -33.71
C VAL A 475 21.22 -0.90 -34.86
N SER A 476 20.43 -1.93 -34.57
CA SER A 476 19.76 -2.75 -35.59
C SER A 476 18.53 -2.08 -36.22
N GLY A 477 17.89 -1.15 -35.50
CA GLY A 477 16.68 -0.45 -35.94
C GLY A 477 15.43 -1.33 -36.11
N LYS A 478 15.48 -2.61 -35.72
CA LYS A 478 14.33 -3.52 -35.77
C LYS A 478 13.61 -3.56 -34.42
N VAL A 479 12.33 -3.92 -34.43
CA VAL A 479 11.53 -4.12 -33.22
C VAL A 479 10.76 -5.43 -33.38
N PRO A 480 11.32 -6.57 -32.93
CA PRO A 480 10.59 -7.84 -32.93
C PRO A 480 9.35 -7.75 -32.04
N ASN A 481 8.32 -8.51 -32.39
CA ASN A 481 7.12 -8.64 -31.58
C ASN A 481 7.42 -9.56 -30.37
N ILE A 482 7.77 -8.95 -29.24
CA ILE A 482 8.05 -9.64 -27.97
C ILE A 482 6.78 -9.76 -27.13
N THR A 483 6.51 -10.96 -26.63
CA THR A 483 5.48 -11.25 -25.62
C THR A 483 6.13 -11.69 -24.30
N LEU A 484 5.32 -11.99 -23.28
CA LEU A 484 5.85 -12.51 -22.02
C LEU A 484 6.54 -13.86 -22.18
N THR A 485 6.18 -14.66 -23.17
CA THR A 485 6.81 -15.96 -23.46
C THR A 485 8.30 -15.77 -23.76
N GLU A 486 8.63 -14.85 -24.67
CA GLU A 486 10.02 -14.55 -25.02
C GLU A 486 10.77 -13.94 -23.83
N VAL A 487 10.12 -13.08 -23.03
CA VAL A 487 10.70 -12.52 -21.78
C VAL A 487 11.06 -13.64 -20.80
N ALA A 488 10.17 -14.61 -20.59
CA ALA A 488 10.42 -15.75 -19.73
C ALA A 488 11.53 -16.66 -20.29
N GLY A 489 11.58 -16.85 -21.62
CA GLY A 489 12.62 -17.62 -22.30
C GLY A 489 14.01 -17.03 -22.07
N ILE A 490 14.22 -15.73 -22.35
CA ILE A 490 15.53 -15.11 -22.15
C ILE A 490 15.93 -15.08 -20.66
N LYS A 491 14.98 -14.87 -19.74
CA LYS A 491 15.22 -14.99 -18.30
C LYS A 491 15.70 -16.39 -17.94
N LEU A 492 15.05 -17.44 -18.45
CA LEU A 492 15.41 -18.82 -18.17
C LEU A 492 16.85 -19.14 -18.64
N TYR A 493 17.27 -18.60 -19.78
CA TYR A 493 18.66 -18.75 -20.23
C TYR A 493 19.66 -18.07 -19.28
N CYS A 494 19.37 -16.87 -18.78
CA CYS A 494 20.15 -16.23 -17.71
C CYS A 494 20.24 -17.14 -16.46
N ASP A 495 19.11 -17.68 -16.04
CA ASP A 495 18.99 -18.50 -14.83
C ASP A 495 19.82 -19.78 -14.95
N ILE A 496 19.67 -20.52 -16.06
CA ILE A 496 20.40 -21.76 -16.33
C ILE A 496 21.89 -21.51 -16.37
N TYR A 497 22.32 -20.47 -17.10
CA TYR A 497 23.74 -20.15 -17.21
C TYR A 497 24.34 -19.82 -15.84
N MET A 498 23.67 -19.01 -15.03
CA MET A 498 24.16 -18.66 -13.70
C MET A 498 24.11 -19.81 -12.70
N GLN A 499 23.13 -20.71 -12.79
CA GLN A 499 23.11 -21.95 -12.01
C GLN A 499 24.33 -22.81 -12.31
N LEU A 500 24.72 -22.94 -13.58
CA LEU A 500 25.94 -23.65 -13.98
C LEU A 500 27.19 -23.01 -13.37
N GLN A 501 27.31 -21.68 -13.46
CA GLN A 501 28.46 -20.97 -12.89
C GLN A 501 28.53 -21.09 -11.37
N ALA A 502 27.39 -21.01 -10.68
CA ALA A 502 27.32 -21.23 -9.24
C ALA A 502 27.73 -22.66 -8.87
N LYS A 503 27.28 -23.66 -9.63
CA LYS A 503 27.67 -25.07 -9.42
C LYS A 503 29.18 -25.24 -9.55
N ASN A 504 29.78 -24.75 -10.64
CA ASN A 504 31.22 -24.85 -10.88
C ASN A 504 32.02 -24.17 -9.76
N TYR A 505 31.56 -23.00 -9.29
CA TYR A 505 32.19 -22.29 -8.18
C TYR A 505 32.16 -23.10 -6.87
N MET A 506 31.02 -23.72 -6.55
CA MET A 506 30.91 -24.53 -5.34
C MET A 506 31.77 -25.81 -5.40
N GLU A 507 31.90 -26.43 -6.58
CA GLU A 507 32.79 -27.58 -6.79
C GLU A 507 34.27 -27.19 -6.61
N GLN A 508 34.68 -26.03 -7.12
CA GLN A 508 36.04 -25.50 -6.93
C GLN A 508 36.35 -25.18 -5.47
N LEU A 509 35.41 -24.59 -4.75
CA LEU A 509 35.56 -24.33 -3.31
C LEU A 509 35.73 -25.63 -2.53
N ALA A 510 34.89 -26.63 -2.79
CA ALA A 510 34.98 -27.93 -2.12
C ALA A 510 36.31 -28.66 -2.41
N ALA A 511 36.85 -28.54 -3.62
CA ALA A 511 38.17 -29.08 -3.95
C ALA A 511 39.28 -28.36 -3.17
N THR A 512 39.24 -27.03 -3.11
CA THR A 512 40.23 -26.21 -2.41
C THR A 512 40.22 -26.46 -0.89
N GLU A 513 39.05 -26.71 -0.30
CA GLU A 513 38.94 -27.04 1.13
C GLU A 513 39.54 -28.41 1.44
N LYS A 514 39.30 -29.43 0.59
CA LYS A 514 39.92 -30.76 0.73
C LYS A 514 41.44 -30.74 0.58
N GLU A 515 41.98 -29.86 -0.26
CA GLU A 515 43.42 -29.67 -0.42
C GLU A 515 44.08 -28.98 0.80
N LYS A 516 43.31 -28.27 1.64
CA LYS A 516 43.82 -27.66 2.88
C LYS A 516 43.73 -28.56 4.10
N GLU A 517 42.88 -29.58 4.04
CA GLU A 517 42.71 -30.58 5.10
C GLU A 517 43.68 -31.78 4.97
N ASN A 518 44.26 -31.98 3.78
CA ASN A 518 45.36 -32.91 3.52
C ASN A 518 46.71 -32.18 3.59
#